data_AF-A0A257W287-F1
#
_entry.id   AF-A0A257W287-F1
#
_cell.length_a   1.000
_cell.length_b   1.000
_cell.length_c   1.000
_cell.angle_alpha   90.00
_cell.angle_beta   90.00
_cell.angle_gamma   90.00
#
_symmetry.space_group_name_H-M   'P 1'
#
loop_
_entity.id
_entity.type
_entity.pdbx_description
1 polymer ?
#
loop_
_entity_poly.entity_id
_entity_poly.type
_entity_poly.pdbx_seq_one_letter_code
_entity_poly.pdbx_strand_id
1 'polypeptide(L)'
;MKTAARRALAMVTAGPMLALWSTPTFAGSKPYDATLTGYVVQQSGKSMSLGEGVVLKEHDVVFRGKLAWFDTATLATPVTFTAAGGEFTVVQTAVLRLAAKVIGGDLETLPKGTRTYCDNNHHNTAKGLANLASAGLLSLGARLRSDTQVCLVDKDANGDFESAFVIGIKKPEDRHLVDITPVTYTDKMLTPIEGDSVVEVEYLDGDALSGPQFSINMRVAGEHFQFAALHMFALRSGSIPMRVPSRQPVKAKKLPQYLSFGSAQLMAQAIDPFTRAATVDILSDFRLDGFVIQPLPQYLYIYY
;
A
#
# COMPACT_ATOMS: atom_id res chain seq x y z
N MET A 1 18.04 31.13 70.03
CA MET A 1 18.91 31.77 69.02
C MET A 1 18.07 32.72 68.17
N LYS A 2 18.40 34.03 68.22
CA LYS A 2 18.30 35.08 67.17
C LYS A 2 17.04 35.16 66.28
N THR A 3 16.15 36.14 66.53
CA THR A 3 15.97 37.43 65.78
C THR A 3 15.60 37.25 64.30
N ALA A 4 14.39 37.60 63.86
CA ALA A 4 13.85 38.94 63.60
C ALA A 4 13.93 39.36 62.12
N ALA A 5 12.74 39.65 61.57
CA ALA A 5 12.38 40.79 60.72
C ALA A 5 13.35 41.33 59.65
N ARG A 6 12.82 41.49 58.43
CA ARG A 6 12.82 42.73 57.61
C ARG A 6 12.06 42.41 56.29
N ARG A 7 10.93 43.07 55.97
CA ARG A 7 10.78 44.42 55.38
C ARG A 7 11.73 44.65 54.20
N ALA A 8 11.39 45.24 53.07
CA ALA A 8 10.18 45.82 52.48
C ALA A 8 10.62 46.43 51.12
N LEU A 9 9.65 46.85 50.29
CA LEU A 9 9.77 47.87 49.23
C LEU A 9 10.62 47.48 47.98
N ALA A 10 10.32 47.89 46.74
CA ALA A 10 9.38 48.87 46.16
C ALA A 10 9.11 48.42 44.69
N MET A 11 7.88 48.47 44.17
CA MET A 11 7.30 49.58 43.38
C MET A 11 8.25 50.26 42.37
N VAL A 12 8.06 49.94 41.07
CA VAL A 12 8.33 50.78 39.86
C VAL A 12 7.28 50.33 38.82
N THR A 13 6.10 50.95 38.74
CA THR A 13 5.68 52.05 37.85
C THR A 13 5.62 51.75 36.35
N ALA A 14 4.39 51.95 35.80
CA ALA A 14 4.02 52.48 34.49
C ALA A 14 4.29 51.67 33.20
N GLY A 15 3.23 51.47 32.40
CA GLY A 15 3.22 50.89 31.03
C GLY A 15 3.76 51.87 29.95
N PRO A 16 3.30 51.85 28.68
CA PRO A 16 2.37 50.96 27.95
C PRO A 16 2.96 50.36 26.63
N MET A 17 2.13 49.60 25.89
CA MET A 17 2.22 49.25 24.45
C MET A 17 3.48 48.56 23.91
N LEU A 18 3.31 47.32 23.44
CA LEU A 18 3.77 46.86 22.12
C LEU A 18 3.02 45.55 21.78
N ALA A 19 2.07 45.66 20.85
CA ALA A 19 1.54 44.51 20.14
C ALA A 19 2.68 43.91 19.32
N LEU A 20 3.03 42.63 19.49
CA LEU A 20 3.53 41.85 18.36
C LEU A 20 3.30 40.33 18.53
N TRP A 21 2.45 39.78 17.67
CA TRP A 21 2.57 38.47 17.02
C TRP A 21 2.82 37.26 17.95
N SER A 22 1.75 36.66 18.46
CA SER A 22 1.76 35.21 18.69
C SER A 22 1.69 34.52 17.33
N THR A 23 2.82 34.40 16.65
CA THR A 23 2.96 33.38 15.60
C THR A 23 2.76 32.02 16.26
N PRO A 24 1.79 31.19 15.86
CA PRO A 24 1.81 29.80 16.27
C PRO A 24 3.12 29.20 15.72
N THR A 25 3.99 28.79 16.62
CA THR A 25 5.16 27.99 16.29
C THR A 25 4.66 26.64 15.79
N PHE A 26 4.43 26.52 14.47
CA PHE A 26 4.36 25.22 13.81
C PHE A 26 5.75 24.59 13.90
N ALA A 27 6.01 23.86 14.98
CA ALA A 27 6.99 22.78 14.94
C ALA A 27 6.59 21.89 13.76
N GLY A 28 7.43 21.89 12.72
CA GLY A 28 7.03 21.56 11.34
C GLY A 28 6.16 20.31 11.24
N SER A 29 4.98 20.48 10.63
CA SER A 29 4.06 19.38 10.34
C SER A 29 4.80 18.24 9.62
N LYS A 30 4.59 17.00 10.06
CA LYS A 30 5.21 15.83 9.42
C LYS A 30 4.76 15.75 7.95
N PRO A 31 5.60 15.28 7.01
CA PRO A 31 5.15 15.03 5.64
C PRO A 31 3.95 14.09 5.61
N TYR A 32 3.02 14.32 4.68
CA TYR A 32 1.98 13.34 4.40
C TYR A 32 2.57 12.05 3.86
N ASP A 33 2.00 10.94 4.29
CA ASP A 33 2.27 9.62 3.74
C ASP A 33 0.98 8.77 3.81
N ALA A 34 0.83 7.87 2.84
CA ALA A 34 -0.29 6.96 2.75
C ALA A 34 0.18 5.55 2.39
N THR A 35 -0.30 4.58 3.15
CA THR A 35 -0.20 3.17 2.79
C THR A 35 -1.48 2.76 2.09
N LEU A 36 -1.42 2.57 0.77
CA LEU A 36 -2.56 2.10 -0.02
C LEU A 36 -2.88 0.65 0.28
N THR A 37 -4.16 0.27 0.23
CA THR A 37 -4.57 -1.13 0.27
C THR A 37 -3.90 -1.90 -0.88
N GLY A 38 -3.34 -3.06 -0.57
CA GLY A 38 -2.64 -3.92 -1.53
C GLY A 38 -3.56 -4.61 -2.55
N TYR A 39 -3.00 -5.60 -3.24
CA TYR A 39 -3.69 -6.34 -4.30
C TYR A 39 -4.46 -7.54 -3.74
N VAL A 40 -5.61 -7.84 -4.33
CA VAL A 40 -6.37 -9.07 -4.07
C VAL A 40 -6.19 -10.04 -5.22
N VAL A 41 -6.02 -11.31 -4.89
CA VAL A 41 -6.05 -12.38 -5.88
C VAL A 41 -7.51 -12.72 -6.16
N GLN A 42 -7.99 -12.39 -7.35
CA GLN A 42 -9.26 -12.89 -7.85
C GLN A 42 -9.13 -14.36 -8.22
N GLN A 43 -10.23 -15.10 -8.02
CA GLN A 43 -10.29 -16.52 -8.26
C GLN A 43 -9.67 -16.89 -9.62
N SER A 44 -8.75 -17.83 -9.53
CA SER A 44 -7.89 -18.34 -10.58
C SER A 44 -8.68 -18.80 -11.82
N GLY A 45 -8.15 -18.47 -13.00
CA GLY A 45 -8.24 -19.38 -14.13
C GLY A 45 -7.12 -20.40 -13.95
N LYS A 46 -7.43 -21.61 -13.48
CA LYS A 46 -6.44 -22.63 -13.12
C LYS A 46 -5.42 -22.86 -14.23
N SER A 47 -4.14 -22.92 -13.87
CA SER A 47 -3.11 -23.48 -14.74
C SER A 47 -3.13 -25.02 -14.71
N MET A 48 -3.40 -25.63 -13.54
CA MET A 48 -3.53 -27.09 -13.36
C MET A 48 -4.80 -27.47 -12.59
N SER A 49 -5.36 -28.65 -12.87
CA SER A 49 -6.54 -29.18 -12.17
C SER A 49 -6.21 -29.61 -10.75
N LEU A 50 -7.15 -29.43 -9.81
CA LEU A 50 -7.05 -30.05 -8.48
C LEU A 50 -7.00 -31.56 -8.64
N GLY A 51 -6.21 -32.22 -7.80
CA GLY A 51 -6.05 -33.66 -7.88
C GLY A 51 -4.81 -34.17 -7.17
N GLU A 52 -4.80 -35.48 -6.95
CA GLU A 52 -3.70 -36.22 -6.35
C GLU A 52 -2.67 -36.63 -7.42
N GLY A 53 -1.40 -36.66 -7.06
CA GLY A 53 -0.33 -37.21 -7.88
C GLY A 53 0.01 -36.41 -9.15
N VAL A 54 -0.23 -35.10 -9.15
CA VAL A 54 0.18 -34.21 -10.25
C VAL A 54 1.70 -34.18 -10.33
N VAL A 55 2.24 -34.46 -11.52
CA VAL A 55 3.69 -34.42 -11.76
C VAL A 55 4.06 -33.07 -12.36
N LEU A 56 4.90 -32.33 -11.64
CA LEU A 56 5.41 -31.02 -12.03
C LEU A 56 6.82 -31.14 -12.61
N LYS A 57 7.06 -30.43 -13.70
CA LYS A 57 8.37 -30.22 -14.32
C LYS A 57 8.83 -28.79 -14.11
N GLU A 58 10.15 -28.57 -14.18
CA GLU A 58 10.75 -27.23 -14.09
C GLU A 58 9.98 -26.22 -14.97
N HIS A 59 9.64 -25.09 -14.36
CA HIS A 59 8.83 -23.99 -14.89
C HIS A 59 7.32 -24.24 -15.04
N ASP A 60 6.78 -25.36 -14.53
CA ASP A 60 5.34 -25.56 -14.49
C ASP A 60 4.67 -24.57 -13.53
N VAL A 61 3.64 -23.86 -14.03
CA VAL A 61 2.82 -22.97 -13.21
C VAL A 61 1.72 -23.79 -12.53
N VAL A 62 1.83 -23.93 -11.21
CA VAL A 62 0.90 -24.70 -10.38
C VAL A 62 -0.38 -23.90 -10.11
N PHE A 63 -0.22 -22.63 -9.75
CA PHE A 63 -1.33 -21.72 -9.46
C PHE A 63 -1.17 -20.41 -10.23
N ARG A 64 -2.28 -19.87 -10.71
CA ARG A 64 -2.33 -18.56 -11.40
C ARG A 64 -3.59 -17.80 -11.00
N GLY A 65 -3.44 -16.65 -10.37
CA GLY A 65 -4.54 -15.78 -9.98
C GLY A 65 -4.45 -14.42 -10.70
N LYS A 66 -5.60 -13.85 -11.07
CA LYS A 66 -5.65 -12.46 -11.55
C LYS A 66 -5.58 -11.51 -10.37
N LEU A 67 -4.93 -10.36 -10.52
CA LEU A 67 -4.89 -9.34 -9.48
C LEU A 67 -5.98 -8.30 -9.67
N ALA A 68 -6.53 -7.85 -8.55
CA ALA A 68 -7.47 -6.75 -8.46
C ALA A 68 -7.05 -5.79 -7.34
N TRP A 69 -7.49 -4.54 -7.43
CA TRP A 69 -7.47 -3.63 -6.30
C TRP A 69 -8.54 -4.04 -5.28
N PHE A 70 -8.20 -4.02 -4.00
CA PHE A 70 -9.14 -4.38 -2.93
C PHE A 70 -10.37 -3.48 -2.92
N ASP A 71 -10.15 -2.17 -2.85
CA ASP A 71 -11.19 -1.15 -2.81
C ASP A 71 -10.70 0.07 -3.60
N THR A 72 -11.54 0.52 -4.53
CA THR A 72 -11.28 1.68 -5.38
C THR A 72 -12.48 2.60 -5.44
N ALA A 73 -12.24 3.89 -5.57
CA ALA A 73 -13.25 4.90 -5.85
C ALA A 73 -13.07 5.48 -7.26
N THR A 74 -14.19 5.81 -7.89
CA THR A 74 -14.26 6.60 -9.13
C THR A 74 -15.19 7.78 -8.91
N LEU A 75 -14.83 8.93 -9.46
CA LEU A 75 -15.56 10.17 -9.24
C LEU A 75 -16.77 10.27 -10.16
N ALA A 76 -17.87 10.88 -9.69
CA ALA A 76 -18.99 11.25 -10.54
C ALA A 76 -18.63 12.43 -11.46
N THR A 77 -17.79 13.34 -11.00
CA THR A 77 -17.30 14.51 -11.76
C THR A 77 -15.83 14.80 -11.44
N PRO A 78 -15.07 15.43 -12.34
CA PRO A 78 -13.71 15.85 -12.03
C PRO A 78 -13.65 16.77 -10.80
N VAL A 79 -12.57 16.67 -10.03
CA VAL A 79 -12.30 17.53 -8.87
C VAL A 79 -11.07 18.36 -9.19
N THR A 80 -11.17 19.68 -9.01
CA THR A 80 -10.05 20.61 -9.13
C THR A 80 -9.89 21.38 -7.82
N PHE A 81 -8.66 21.48 -7.33
CA PHE A 81 -8.35 22.19 -6.09
C PHE A 81 -6.94 22.77 -6.13
N THR A 82 -6.67 23.77 -5.28
CA THR A 82 -5.35 24.40 -5.17
C THR A 82 -4.65 23.93 -3.90
N ALA A 83 -3.43 23.43 -4.02
CA ALA A 83 -2.56 23.09 -2.89
C ALA A 83 -1.12 23.54 -3.17
N ALA A 84 -0.39 23.99 -2.15
CA ALA A 84 0.99 24.48 -2.30
C ALA A 84 1.19 25.54 -3.42
N GLY A 85 0.14 26.31 -3.73
CA GLY A 85 0.12 27.30 -4.82
C GLY A 85 0.02 26.72 -6.24
N GLY A 86 -0.28 25.43 -6.38
CA GLY A 86 -0.52 24.75 -7.67
C GLY A 86 -1.94 24.20 -7.76
N GLU A 87 -2.48 24.19 -8.97
CA GLU A 87 -3.77 23.58 -9.26
C GLU A 87 -3.59 22.08 -9.55
N PHE A 88 -4.38 21.25 -8.88
CA PHE A 88 -4.44 19.80 -9.07
C PHE A 88 -5.82 19.43 -9.58
N THR A 89 -5.87 18.52 -10.55
CA THR A 89 -7.12 17.99 -11.08
C THR A 89 -7.12 16.48 -11.02
N VAL A 90 -8.12 15.90 -10.38
CA VAL A 90 -8.43 14.47 -10.43
C VAL A 90 -9.56 14.27 -11.43
N VAL A 91 -9.26 13.58 -12.53
CA VAL A 91 -10.23 13.34 -13.61
C VAL A 91 -11.24 12.25 -13.22
N GLN A 92 -12.42 12.28 -13.83
CA GLN A 92 -13.50 11.34 -13.55
C GLN A 92 -13.10 9.87 -13.74
N THR A 93 -12.25 9.60 -14.74
CA THR A 93 -11.79 8.25 -15.09
C THR A 93 -10.64 7.75 -14.21
N ALA A 94 -10.17 8.55 -13.25
CA ALA A 94 -9.11 8.14 -12.34
C ALA A 94 -9.63 7.05 -11.39
N VAL A 95 -8.87 5.97 -11.27
CA VAL A 95 -9.12 4.92 -10.28
C VAL A 95 -8.32 5.24 -9.04
N LEU A 96 -9.00 5.73 -8.00
CA LEU A 96 -8.40 6.04 -6.71
C LEU A 96 -8.42 4.80 -5.83
N ARG A 97 -7.36 4.52 -5.08
CA ARG A 97 -7.27 3.37 -4.18
C ARG A 97 -7.46 3.79 -2.74
N LEU A 98 -8.16 2.96 -1.98
CA LEU A 98 -8.31 3.18 -0.54
C LEU A 98 -6.92 3.18 0.13
N ALA A 99 -6.69 4.14 1.01
CA ALA A 99 -5.55 4.18 1.89
C ALA A 99 -5.88 3.41 3.17
N ALA A 100 -5.16 2.30 3.41
CA ALA A 100 -5.24 1.52 4.64
C ALA A 100 -4.75 2.33 5.86
N LYS A 101 -3.83 3.26 5.62
CA LYS A 101 -3.32 4.18 6.64
C LYS A 101 -2.89 5.49 6.00
N VAL A 102 -3.18 6.60 6.66
CA VAL A 102 -2.67 7.92 6.30
C VAL A 102 -2.06 8.59 7.54
N ILE A 103 -0.96 9.31 7.37
CA ILE A 103 -0.25 10.00 8.46
C ILE A 103 0.30 11.34 7.99
N GLY A 104 0.58 12.23 8.94
CA GLY A 104 1.26 13.51 8.70
C GLY A 104 0.33 14.71 8.54
N GLY A 105 0.93 15.87 8.25
CA GLY A 105 0.29 17.19 8.16
C GLY A 105 -0.70 17.45 9.28
N ASP A 106 -1.93 17.77 8.92
CA ASP A 106 -3.06 17.95 9.83
C ASP A 106 -4.03 16.75 9.88
N LEU A 107 -3.67 15.59 9.31
CA LEU A 107 -4.55 14.40 9.24
C LEU A 107 -4.86 13.80 10.62
N GLU A 108 -4.07 14.08 11.65
CA GLU A 108 -4.37 13.67 13.03
C GLU A 108 -5.69 14.27 13.55
N THR A 109 -6.21 15.31 12.88
CA THR A 109 -7.48 15.95 13.19
C THR A 109 -8.70 15.30 12.54
N LEU A 110 -8.49 14.33 11.63
CA LEU A 110 -9.60 13.69 10.92
C LEU A 110 -10.45 12.82 11.84
N PRO A 111 -11.79 12.81 11.66
CA PRO A 111 -12.69 11.94 12.40
C PRO A 111 -12.32 10.45 12.24
N LYS A 112 -12.58 9.66 13.29
CA LYS A 112 -12.55 8.20 13.17
C LYS A 112 -13.63 7.76 12.18
N GLY A 113 -13.27 6.85 11.27
CA GLY A 113 -14.19 6.36 10.22
C GLY A 113 -14.00 7.06 8.87
N THR A 114 -13.18 8.12 8.81
CA THR A 114 -12.77 8.76 7.55
C THR A 114 -12.25 7.73 6.54
N ARG A 115 -12.71 7.82 5.29
CA ARG A 115 -12.14 7.05 4.17
C ARG A 115 -11.28 7.97 3.32
N THR A 116 -10.05 7.55 3.04
CA THR A 116 -9.14 8.29 2.19
C THR A 116 -8.80 7.47 0.97
N TYR A 117 -8.92 8.06 -0.21
CA TYR A 117 -8.58 7.43 -1.48
C TYR A 117 -7.50 8.25 -2.20
N CYS A 118 -6.45 7.59 -2.69
CA CYS A 118 -5.36 8.26 -3.37
C CYS A 118 -5.20 7.78 -4.81
N ASP A 119 -4.74 8.66 -5.69
CA ASP A 119 -4.39 8.29 -7.07
C ASP A 119 -3.29 7.21 -7.07
N ASN A 120 -3.44 6.24 -7.95
CA ASN A 120 -2.50 5.16 -8.16
C ASN A 120 -1.15 5.64 -8.72
N ASN A 121 -1.19 6.71 -9.51
CA ASN A 121 0.01 7.32 -10.02
C ASN A 121 0.64 8.14 -8.89
N HIS A 122 1.83 7.74 -8.44
CA HIS A 122 2.82 8.78 -8.16
C HIS A 122 2.86 9.59 -9.44
N HIS A 123 2.27 10.80 -9.44
CA HIS A 123 2.39 11.68 -10.58
C HIS A 123 3.88 11.76 -10.82
N ASN A 124 4.32 11.13 -11.91
CA ASN A 124 5.70 11.14 -12.32
C ASN A 124 5.89 12.56 -12.77
N THR A 125 6.22 13.42 -11.81
CA THR A 125 6.05 14.86 -11.93
C THR A 125 6.91 15.36 -13.07
N ALA A 126 7.87 14.57 -13.59
CA ALA A 126 8.57 14.82 -14.83
C ALA A 126 7.67 15.15 -16.04
N LYS A 127 6.52 14.46 -16.25
CA LYS A 127 5.62 14.76 -17.39
C LYS A 127 4.68 15.93 -17.12
N GLY A 128 4.23 16.10 -15.87
CA GLY A 128 3.42 17.27 -15.46
C GLY A 128 4.26 18.56 -15.32
N LEU A 129 5.46 18.47 -14.73
CA LEU A 129 6.44 19.56 -14.60
C LEU A 129 6.98 19.99 -15.95
N ALA A 130 7.13 19.10 -16.95
CA ALA A 130 7.52 19.52 -18.29
C ALA A 130 6.47 20.47 -18.90
N ASN A 131 5.18 20.20 -18.70
CA ASN A 131 4.09 21.08 -19.13
C ASN A 131 3.90 22.33 -18.22
N LEU A 132 4.26 22.24 -16.93
CA LEU A 132 4.22 23.37 -16.00
C LEU A 132 5.44 24.30 -16.12
N ALA A 133 6.59 23.78 -16.56
CA ALA A 133 7.82 24.55 -16.81
C ALA A 133 7.65 25.54 -17.97
N SER A 134 6.84 25.19 -18.99
CA SER A 134 6.45 26.11 -20.06
C SER A 134 5.53 27.26 -19.61
N ALA A 135 4.95 27.20 -18.40
CA ALA A 135 4.05 28.22 -17.85
C ALA A 135 4.71 29.12 -16.77
N GLY A 136 6.04 29.06 -16.58
CA GLY A 136 6.74 29.90 -15.59
C GLY A 136 6.63 29.40 -14.13
N LEU A 137 6.19 28.16 -13.92
CA LEU A 137 5.94 27.57 -12.59
C LEU A 137 7.15 26.86 -11.97
N LEU A 138 8.36 27.43 -12.12
CA LEU A 138 9.58 26.96 -11.43
C LEU A 138 9.40 26.90 -9.90
N SER A 139 8.49 27.70 -9.35
CA SER A 139 8.13 27.71 -7.93
C SER A 139 7.46 26.43 -7.45
N LEU A 140 6.73 25.69 -8.30
CA LEU A 140 6.05 24.45 -7.92
C LEU A 140 7.02 23.26 -7.79
N GLY A 141 8.01 23.17 -8.68
CA GLY A 141 9.07 22.14 -8.57
C GLY A 141 9.91 22.26 -7.29
N ALA A 142 10.06 23.49 -6.77
CA ALA A 142 10.69 23.74 -5.47
C ALA A 142 9.82 23.30 -4.27
N ARG A 143 8.49 23.26 -4.44
CA ARG A 143 7.52 22.93 -3.38
C ARG A 143 7.07 21.47 -3.37
N LEU A 144 7.17 20.77 -4.49
CA LEU A 144 6.70 19.38 -4.65
C LEU A 144 7.86 18.41 -4.87
N ARG A 145 7.70 17.16 -4.45
CA ARG A 145 8.60 16.04 -4.77
C ARG A 145 8.23 15.40 -6.11
N SER A 146 9.15 14.60 -6.66
CA SER A 146 8.95 13.85 -7.91
C SER A 146 7.93 12.71 -7.81
N ASP A 147 7.58 12.32 -6.59
CA ASP A 147 6.68 11.23 -6.23
C ASP A 147 5.36 11.77 -5.63
N THR A 148 4.88 12.90 -6.16
CA THR A 148 3.67 13.57 -5.65
C THR A 148 2.43 12.72 -5.91
N GLN A 149 1.53 12.64 -4.93
CA GLN A 149 0.29 11.86 -5.03
C GLN A 149 -0.86 12.64 -4.42
N VAL A 150 -1.99 12.66 -5.13
CA VAL A 150 -3.22 13.33 -4.68
C VAL A 150 -4.09 12.33 -3.94
N CYS A 151 -4.64 12.75 -2.79
CA CYS A 151 -5.60 11.98 -2.01
C CYS A 151 -6.85 12.80 -1.75
N LEU A 152 -8.01 12.15 -1.85
CA LEU A 152 -9.33 12.68 -1.52
C LEU A 152 -9.86 12.01 -0.25
N VAL A 153 -10.62 12.76 0.53
CA VAL A 153 -11.03 12.39 1.89
C VAL A 153 -12.55 12.54 2.00
N ASP A 154 -13.20 11.43 2.34
CA ASP A 154 -14.60 11.36 2.75
C ASP A 154 -14.59 11.34 4.28
N LYS A 155 -14.78 12.53 4.87
CA LYS A 155 -14.62 12.76 6.32
C LYS A 155 -15.68 12.01 7.13
N ASP A 156 -16.88 11.88 6.56
CA ASP A 156 -18.06 11.37 7.24
C ASP A 156 -18.47 9.95 6.81
N ALA A 157 -17.71 9.33 5.90
CA ALA A 157 -18.01 8.05 5.25
C ALA A 157 -19.40 8.01 4.58
N ASN A 158 -19.79 9.13 3.94
CA ASN A 158 -21.12 9.34 3.38
C ASN A 158 -21.19 9.08 1.86
N GLY A 159 -20.06 8.80 1.20
CA GLY A 159 -19.99 8.61 -0.26
C GLY A 159 -19.64 9.87 -1.05
N ASP A 160 -19.31 10.97 -0.38
CA ASP A 160 -18.83 12.22 -0.96
C ASP A 160 -17.41 12.53 -0.47
N PHE A 161 -16.57 13.09 -1.35
CA PHE A 161 -15.28 13.65 -0.95
C PHE A 161 -15.43 15.13 -0.63
N GLU A 162 -15.12 15.56 0.59
CA GLU A 162 -15.19 16.97 1.00
C GLU A 162 -13.81 17.61 1.19
N SER A 163 -12.74 16.84 1.15
CA SER A 163 -11.39 17.38 1.24
C SER A 163 -10.36 16.64 0.39
N ALA A 164 -9.25 17.31 0.15
CA ALA A 164 -8.11 16.78 -0.56
C ALA A 164 -6.80 17.13 0.16
N PHE A 165 -5.78 16.31 -0.02
CA PHE A 165 -4.41 16.65 0.34
C PHE A 165 -3.42 16.05 -0.66
N VAL A 166 -2.19 16.55 -0.62
CA VAL A 166 -1.14 16.18 -1.57
C VAL A 166 0.08 15.64 -0.84
N ILE A 167 0.36 14.36 -1.02
CA ILE A 167 1.62 13.72 -0.61
C ILE A 167 2.74 14.24 -1.50
N GLY A 168 3.91 14.50 -0.92
CA GLY A 168 5.07 15.02 -1.65
C GLY A 168 5.31 16.52 -1.47
N ILE A 169 4.49 17.24 -0.70
CA ILE A 169 4.72 18.65 -0.36
C ILE A 169 5.97 18.80 0.54
N LYS A 170 6.95 19.57 0.07
CA LYS A 170 8.24 19.84 0.75
C LYS A 170 8.12 20.84 1.90
N LYS A 171 7.25 21.84 1.76
CA LYS A 171 7.08 22.93 2.71
C LYS A 171 6.04 22.61 3.79
N PRO A 172 6.39 22.60 5.08
CA PRO A 172 5.43 22.27 6.15
C PRO A 172 4.17 23.14 6.16
N GLU A 173 4.27 24.42 5.83
CA GLU A 173 3.14 25.36 5.79
C GLU A 173 2.09 25.01 4.73
N ASP A 174 2.50 24.30 3.67
CA ASP A 174 1.63 23.87 2.59
C ASP A 174 0.99 22.48 2.88
N ARG A 175 1.34 21.82 4.01
CA ARG A 175 0.83 20.49 4.39
C ARG A 175 -0.43 20.59 5.25
N HIS A 176 -1.52 21.00 4.62
CA HIS A 176 -2.85 21.05 5.22
C HIS A 176 -3.87 20.39 4.30
N LEU A 177 -4.97 19.92 4.87
CA LEU A 177 -6.15 19.51 4.12
C LEU A 177 -6.74 20.74 3.44
N VAL A 178 -7.16 20.57 2.19
CA VAL A 178 -7.85 21.58 1.40
C VAL A 178 -9.30 21.16 1.29
N ASP A 179 -10.22 22.00 1.75
CA ASP A 179 -11.64 21.76 1.53
C ASP A 179 -11.95 21.90 0.03
N ILE A 180 -12.75 20.97 -0.49
CA ILE A 180 -13.22 20.96 -1.88
C ILE A 180 -14.73 21.08 -1.91
N THR A 181 -15.29 21.41 -3.07
CA THR A 181 -16.73 21.22 -3.28
C THR A 181 -17.02 19.72 -3.16
N PRO A 182 -18.01 19.29 -2.36
CA PRO A 182 -18.33 17.88 -2.21
C PRO A 182 -18.57 17.20 -3.56
N VAL A 183 -17.91 16.06 -3.78
CA VAL A 183 -18.08 15.26 -4.99
C VAL A 183 -18.37 13.82 -4.65
N THR A 184 -19.52 13.35 -5.12
CA THR A 184 -19.92 11.95 -4.98
C THR A 184 -18.98 11.02 -5.72
N TYR A 185 -18.66 9.90 -5.08
CA TYR A 185 -17.90 8.82 -5.68
C TYR A 185 -18.68 7.51 -5.63
N THR A 186 -18.31 6.60 -6.52
CA THR A 186 -18.72 5.20 -6.43
C THR A 186 -17.51 4.38 -6.02
N ASP A 187 -17.63 3.66 -4.91
CA ASP A 187 -16.66 2.65 -4.53
C ASP A 187 -16.98 1.29 -5.16
N LYS A 188 -15.92 0.53 -5.41
CA LYS A 188 -16.02 -0.80 -5.97
C LYS A 188 -14.91 -1.65 -5.38
N MET A 189 -15.32 -2.78 -4.79
CA MET A 189 -14.38 -3.80 -4.36
C MET A 189 -13.94 -4.66 -5.52
N LEU A 190 -12.71 -5.19 -5.43
CA LEU A 190 -12.17 -6.16 -6.38
C LEU A 190 -12.14 -5.63 -7.81
N THR A 191 -11.75 -4.37 -8.00
CA THR A 191 -11.61 -3.76 -9.32
C THR A 191 -10.42 -4.38 -10.05
N PRO A 192 -10.61 -5.02 -11.22
CA PRO A 192 -9.51 -5.61 -11.98
C PRO A 192 -8.45 -4.57 -12.31
N ILE A 193 -7.18 -4.96 -12.21
CA ILE A 193 -6.06 -4.12 -12.63
C ILE A 193 -5.90 -4.30 -14.14
N GLU A 194 -5.86 -3.20 -14.88
CA GLU A 194 -5.62 -3.25 -16.33
C GLU A 194 -4.25 -3.86 -16.67
N GLY A 195 -4.13 -4.33 -17.91
CA GLY A 195 -2.92 -4.97 -18.41
C GLY A 195 -2.68 -6.35 -17.80
N ASP A 196 -1.43 -6.79 -17.90
CA ASP A 196 -1.05 -8.14 -17.48
C ASP A 196 -0.74 -8.19 -15.99
N SER A 197 -1.80 -8.39 -15.21
CA SER A 197 -1.79 -8.31 -13.74
C SER A 197 -2.15 -9.66 -13.11
N VAL A 198 -1.13 -10.45 -12.77
CA VAL A 198 -1.27 -11.83 -12.29
C VAL A 198 -0.28 -12.14 -11.16
N VAL A 199 -0.64 -13.11 -10.34
CA VAL A 199 0.28 -13.80 -9.43
C VAL A 199 0.33 -15.27 -9.82
N GLU A 200 1.55 -15.82 -9.86
CA GLU A 200 1.82 -17.18 -10.29
C GLU A 200 2.69 -17.87 -9.26
N VAL A 201 2.36 -19.13 -8.97
CA VAL A 201 3.23 -20.04 -8.23
C VAL A 201 3.80 -21.02 -9.25
N GLU A 202 5.11 -20.96 -9.42
CA GLU A 202 5.86 -21.73 -10.41
C GLU A 202 6.75 -22.74 -9.69
N TYR A 203 6.78 -23.97 -10.18
CA TYR A 203 7.77 -24.95 -9.76
C TYR A 203 9.10 -24.64 -10.44
N LEU A 204 10.15 -24.38 -9.67
CA LEU A 204 11.46 -24.06 -10.23
C LEU A 204 12.23 -25.34 -10.54
N ASP A 205 12.59 -26.09 -9.50
CA ASP A 205 13.40 -27.29 -9.63
C ASP A 205 13.31 -28.07 -8.30
N GLY A 206 14.03 -29.17 -8.19
CA GLY A 206 14.39 -29.73 -6.90
C GLY A 206 15.38 -30.88 -7.03
N ASP A 207 15.90 -31.30 -5.88
CA ASP A 207 16.82 -32.43 -5.82
C ASP A 207 16.60 -33.30 -4.57
N ALA A 208 17.34 -34.40 -4.47
CA ALA A 208 17.22 -35.37 -3.38
C ALA A 208 17.56 -34.81 -1.98
N LEU A 209 18.28 -33.68 -1.89
CA LEU A 209 18.72 -33.05 -0.64
C LEU A 209 17.82 -31.88 -0.27
N SER A 210 17.51 -31.02 -1.24
CA SER A 210 16.79 -29.78 -1.09
C SER A 210 15.27 -29.96 -1.26
N GLY A 211 14.83 -31.02 -1.95
CA GLY A 211 13.44 -31.29 -2.33
C GLY A 211 12.87 -30.23 -3.26
N PRO A 212 11.54 -30.18 -3.45
CA PRO A 212 10.94 -29.27 -4.43
C PRO A 212 11.06 -27.80 -4.02
N GLN A 213 11.30 -26.94 -5.01
CA GLN A 213 11.43 -25.50 -4.87
C GLN A 213 10.38 -24.79 -5.72
N PHE A 214 9.74 -23.78 -5.16
CA PHE A 214 8.70 -23.00 -5.83
C PHE A 214 9.08 -21.52 -5.83
N SER A 215 8.60 -20.76 -6.81
CA SER A 215 8.69 -19.30 -6.84
C SER A 215 7.31 -18.70 -6.88
N ILE A 216 7.20 -17.47 -6.37
CA ILE A 216 6.01 -16.65 -6.56
C ILE A 216 6.43 -15.47 -7.45
N ASN A 217 5.89 -15.46 -8.65
CA ASN A 217 6.10 -14.40 -9.62
C ASN A 217 4.83 -13.54 -9.66
N MET A 218 4.99 -12.24 -9.44
CA MET A 218 3.89 -11.30 -9.55
C MET A 218 4.17 -10.34 -10.69
N ARG A 219 3.15 -10.08 -11.50
CA ARG A 219 3.19 -9.05 -12.53
C ARG A 219 2.02 -8.11 -12.31
N VAL A 220 2.26 -6.80 -12.36
CA VAL A 220 1.22 -5.78 -12.21
C VAL A 220 1.35 -4.83 -13.38
N ALA A 221 0.31 -4.75 -14.21
CA ALA A 221 0.31 -3.96 -15.44
C ALA A 221 1.55 -4.19 -16.33
N GLY A 222 2.06 -5.42 -16.39
CA GLY A 222 3.26 -5.78 -17.15
C GLY A 222 4.60 -5.62 -16.41
N GLU A 223 4.64 -4.92 -15.27
CA GLU A 223 5.86 -4.82 -14.45
C GLU A 223 6.06 -6.08 -13.60
N HIS A 224 7.27 -6.65 -13.65
CA HIS A 224 7.61 -7.87 -12.96
C HIS A 224 8.17 -7.60 -11.56
N PHE A 225 7.59 -8.27 -10.56
CA PHE A 225 8.04 -8.25 -9.18
C PHE A 225 8.46 -9.67 -8.78
N GLN A 226 9.75 -9.86 -8.52
CA GLN A 226 10.28 -11.08 -7.93
C GLN A 226 10.54 -10.87 -6.44
N PHE A 227 10.03 -11.78 -5.62
CA PHE A 227 10.18 -11.71 -4.16
C PHE A 227 11.21 -12.72 -3.66
N ALA A 228 12.15 -12.23 -2.84
CA ALA A 228 13.15 -13.08 -2.20
C ALA A 228 12.56 -13.95 -1.07
N ALA A 229 11.45 -13.52 -0.45
CA ALA A 229 10.74 -14.27 0.57
C ALA A 229 9.24 -13.94 0.61
N LEU A 230 8.40 -14.95 0.88
CA LEU A 230 6.99 -14.78 1.22
C LEU A 230 6.85 -14.70 2.74
N HIS A 231 6.03 -13.79 3.23
CA HIS A 231 5.63 -13.72 4.64
C HIS A 231 4.12 -13.85 4.71
N MET A 232 3.65 -14.93 5.33
CA MET A 232 2.23 -15.22 5.47
C MET A 232 1.79 -14.89 6.89
N PHE A 233 0.80 -14.03 7.03
CA PHE A 233 0.21 -13.62 8.30
C PHE A 233 -1.21 -14.14 8.38
N ALA A 234 -1.44 -15.20 9.16
CA ALA A 234 -2.81 -15.59 9.51
C ALA A 234 -3.31 -14.65 10.63
N LEU A 235 -4.32 -13.80 10.39
CA LEU A 235 -5.05 -13.12 11.46
C LEU A 235 -6.11 -14.06 12.04
N ARG A 236 -5.69 -15.23 12.54
CA ARG A 236 -6.48 -15.97 13.52
C ARG A 236 -5.84 -15.79 14.89
N SER A 237 -6.53 -15.00 15.72
CA SER A 237 -6.43 -14.92 17.18
C SER A 237 -5.10 -15.42 17.75
N GLY A 238 -4.12 -14.52 17.88
CA GLY A 238 -2.93 -14.74 18.71
C GLY A 238 -1.81 -15.62 18.14
N SER A 239 -1.88 -16.03 16.87
CA SER A 239 -0.81 -16.82 16.24
C SER A 239 0.39 -15.97 15.81
N ILE A 240 1.61 -16.46 16.06
CA ILE A 240 2.86 -15.81 15.67
C ILE A 240 2.99 -15.87 14.13
N PRO A 241 3.40 -14.78 13.45
CA PRO A 241 3.60 -14.78 12.00
C PRO A 241 4.61 -15.85 11.56
N MET A 242 4.26 -16.63 10.54
CA MET A 242 5.18 -17.62 9.97
C MET A 242 5.89 -17.04 8.75
N ARG A 243 7.22 -17.04 8.79
CA ARG A 243 8.06 -16.74 7.63
C ARG A 243 8.17 -18.00 6.77
N VAL A 244 7.61 -17.96 5.57
CA VAL A 244 7.79 -19.02 4.56
C VAL A 244 8.59 -18.39 3.43
N PRO A 245 9.92 -18.33 3.49
CA PRO A 245 10.66 -17.70 2.41
C PRO A 245 10.34 -18.45 1.11
N SER A 246 10.00 -17.70 0.06
CA SER A 246 9.59 -18.23 -1.25
C SER A 246 10.64 -19.20 -1.78
N ARG A 247 11.92 -19.00 -1.44
CA ARG A 247 13.04 -19.83 -1.86
C ARG A 247 13.54 -20.84 -0.82
N GLN A 248 12.87 -21.11 0.31
CA GLN A 248 13.35 -22.22 1.15
C GLN A 248 12.99 -23.55 0.52
N PRO A 249 13.98 -24.42 0.27
CA PRO A 249 13.72 -25.74 -0.26
C PRO A 249 12.91 -26.55 0.75
N VAL A 250 11.87 -27.22 0.25
CA VAL A 250 11.12 -28.23 1.00
C VAL A 250 12.05 -29.41 1.23
N LYS A 251 12.77 -29.45 2.35
CA LYS A 251 13.79 -30.48 2.60
C LYS A 251 13.24 -31.87 2.27
N ALA A 252 13.85 -32.58 1.33
CA ALA A 252 13.36 -33.87 0.84
C ALA A 252 13.06 -34.89 1.96
N LYS A 253 13.86 -34.89 3.03
CA LYS A 253 13.65 -35.71 4.23
C LYS A 253 12.37 -35.43 5.04
N LYS A 254 11.66 -34.34 4.73
CA LYS A 254 10.42 -33.93 5.38
C LYS A 254 9.19 -34.21 4.50
N LEU A 255 9.37 -34.80 3.33
CA LEU A 255 8.26 -35.20 2.47
C LEU A 255 7.51 -36.41 3.08
N PRO A 256 6.17 -36.48 2.98
CA PRO A 256 5.31 -35.48 2.36
C PRO A 256 5.12 -34.22 3.24
N GLN A 257 5.02 -33.05 2.61
CA GLN A 257 4.90 -31.77 3.31
C GLN A 257 3.85 -30.85 2.67
N TYR A 258 3.01 -30.25 3.51
CA TYR A 258 2.08 -29.19 3.11
C TYR A 258 2.79 -27.87 2.83
N LEU A 259 2.42 -27.23 1.72
CA LEU A 259 2.83 -25.89 1.33
C LEU A 259 1.59 -25.03 1.11
N SER A 260 1.62 -23.82 1.67
CA SER A 260 0.53 -22.84 1.54
C SER A 260 1.08 -21.58 0.89
N PHE A 261 0.31 -21.01 -0.03
CA PHE A 261 0.61 -19.79 -0.78
C PHE A 261 -0.64 -18.90 -0.74
N GLY A 262 -0.91 -18.25 0.38
CA GLY A 262 -2.28 -17.76 0.64
C GLY A 262 -3.24 -18.96 0.77
N SER A 263 -4.48 -18.82 0.29
CA SER A 263 -5.45 -19.95 0.28
C SER A 263 -5.14 -21.06 -0.72
N ALA A 264 -4.20 -20.85 -1.64
CA ALA A 264 -3.73 -21.94 -2.49
C ALA A 264 -2.85 -22.89 -1.66
N GLN A 265 -3.14 -24.18 -1.73
CA GLN A 265 -2.44 -25.20 -0.95
C GLN A 265 -2.14 -26.43 -1.80
N LEU A 266 -0.95 -26.97 -1.59
CA LEU A 266 -0.55 -28.26 -2.15
C LEU A 266 0.17 -29.09 -1.08
N MET A 267 0.19 -30.41 -1.29
CA MET A 267 1.09 -31.31 -0.58
C MET A 267 2.18 -31.77 -1.53
N ALA A 268 3.44 -31.47 -1.22
CA ALA A 268 4.56 -32.10 -1.91
C ALA A 268 4.72 -33.53 -1.40
N GLN A 269 4.57 -34.52 -2.29
CA GLN A 269 4.60 -35.94 -1.96
C GLN A 269 6.00 -36.53 -2.11
N ALA A 270 6.62 -36.31 -3.28
CA ALA A 270 7.90 -36.91 -3.64
C ALA A 270 8.64 -36.06 -4.67
N ILE A 271 9.94 -36.33 -4.80
CA ILE A 271 10.76 -35.81 -5.89
C ILE A 271 11.55 -36.94 -6.52
N ASP A 272 11.56 -37.00 -7.85
CA ASP A 272 12.42 -37.91 -8.59
C ASP A 272 13.83 -37.30 -8.66
N PRO A 273 14.86 -37.96 -8.09
CA PRO A 273 16.21 -37.41 -8.05
C PRO A 273 16.90 -37.36 -9.41
N PHE A 274 16.40 -38.09 -10.42
CA PHE A 274 16.97 -38.15 -11.77
C PHE A 274 16.28 -37.17 -12.70
N THR A 275 14.95 -37.16 -12.72
CA THR A 275 14.19 -36.26 -13.59
C THR A 275 13.94 -34.89 -12.97
N ARG A 276 14.19 -34.75 -11.67
CA ARG A 276 13.86 -33.57 -10.86
C ARG A 276 12.38 -33.19 -10.90
N ALA A 277 11.51 -34.11 -11.30
CA ALA A 277 10.08 -33.88 -11.29
C ALA A 277 9.53 -34.03 -9.86
N ALA A 278 8.63 -33.13 -9.47
CA ALA A 278 7.94 -33.21 -8.19
C ALA A 278 6.56 -33.84 -8.36
N THR A 279 6.21 -34.78 -7.49
CA THR A 279 4.82 -35.26 -7.37
C THR A 279 4.13 -34.48 -6.27
N VAL A 280 2.98 -33.87 -6.58
CA VAL A 280 2.21 -33.04 -5.64
C VAL A 280 0.73 -33.39 -5.69
N ASP A 281 0.05 -33.17 -4.56
CA ASP A 281 -1.41 -33.13 -4.52
C ASP A 281 -1.84 -31.68 -4.43
N ILE A 282 -2.67 -31.23 -5.38
CA ILE A 282 -3.19 -29.86 -5.39
C ILE A 282 -4.51 -29.85 -4.63
N LEU A 283 -4.50 -29.29 -3.42
CA LEU A 283 -5.58 -29.40 -2.43
C LEU A 283 -6.58 -28.26 -2.53
N SER A 284 -6.09 -27.03 -2.73
CA SER A 284 -6.92 -25.86 -2.93
C SER A 284 -6.23 -24.84 -3.82
N ASP A 285 -7.06 -24.07 -4.52
CA ASP A 285 -6.62 -22.98 -5.39
C ASP A 285 -6.77 -21.63 -4.67
N PHE A 286 -6.29 -20.55 -5.28
CA PHE A 286 -6.57 -19.18 -4.84
C PHE A 286 -8.07 -18.96 -4.76
N ARG A 287 -8.55 -18.70 -3.56
CA ARG A 287 -9.92 -18.28 -3.29
C ARG A 287 -9.98 -16.75 -3.23
N LEU A 288 -11.21 -16.23 -3.35
CA LEU A 288 -11.54 -14.83 -3.15
C LEU A 288 -11.70 -14.58 -1.65
N ASP A 289 -10.60 -14.57 -0.91
CA ASP A 289 -10.60 -14.44 0.54
C ASP A 289 -9.74 -13.27 1.04
N GLY A 290 -9.86 -12.12 0.36
CA GLY A 290 -9.44 -10.83 0.93
C GLY A 290 -7.94 -10.70 1.17
N PHE A 291 -7.11 -11.52 0.50
CA PHE A 291 -5.66 -11.38 0.59
C PHE A 291 -5.26 -10.00 0.15
N VAL A 292 -4.62 -9.26 1.03
CA VAL A 292 -3.98 -8.02 0.67
C VAL A 292 -2.50 -8.32 0.45
N ILE A 293 -2.09 -8.33 -0.81
CA ILE A 293 -0.70 -8.45 -1.21
C ILE A 293 -0.08 -7.07 -1.16
N GLN A 294 0.84 -6.86 -0.21
CA GLN A 294 1.65 -5.64 -0.16
C GLN A 294 3.09 -5.96 -0.54
N PRO A 295 3.56 -5.56 -1.73
CA PRO A 295 4.96 -5.70 -2.08
C PRO A 295 5.75 -4.65 -1.28
N LEU A 296 6.60 -5.12 -0.37
CA LEU A 296 7.74 -4.32 0.07
C LEU A 296 8.95 -4.71 -0.80
N PRO A 297 9.98 -3.85 -0.91
CA PRO A 297 11.13 -4.06 -1.82
C PRO A 297 11.89 -5.39 -1.69
N GLN A 298 11.53 -6.26 -0.75
CA GLN A 298 12.13 -7.57 -0.52
C GLN A 298 11.14 -8.67 -0.09
N TYR A 299 9.89 -8.32 0.20
CA TYR A 299 8.95 -9.21 0.91
C TYR A 299 7.54 -9.09 0.36
N LEU A 300 6.85 -10.22 0.26
CA LEU A 300 5.42 -10.29 0.00
C LEU A 300 4.67 -10.56 1.29
N TYR A 301 3.76 -9.67 1.69
CA TYR A 301 2.87 -9.87 2.83
C TYR A 301 1.53 -10.41 2.35
N ILE A 302 1.03 -11.46 2.99
CA ILE A 302 -0.33 -12.00 2.77
C ILE A 302 -1.08 -11.93 4.09
N TYR A 303 -2.21 -11.23 4.12
CA TYR A 303 -3.12 -11.13 5.27
C TYR A 303 -4.38 -11.97 5.01
N TYR A 304 -4.84 -12.73 6.02
CA TYR A 304 -6.08 -13.52 6.02
C TYR A 304 -7.12 -12.90 6.95
#